data_AF-A0A7J2R0I7-F1
#
_entry.id   AF-A0A7J2R0I7-F1
#
_cell.length_a   1.000
_cell.length_b   1.000
_cell.length_c   1.000
_cell.angle_alpha   90.00
_cell.angle_beta   90.00
_cell.angle_gamma   90.00
#
_symmetry.space_group_name_H-M   'P 1'
#
loop_
_entity.id
_entity.type
_entity.pdbx_description
1 polymer ?
#
loop_
_entity_poly.entity_id
_entity_poly.type
_entity_poly.pdbx_seq_one_letter_code
_entity_poly.pdbx_strand_id
1 'polypeptide(L)'
;MSDEAKALDKKMDVLREAADNREYVYRKLVINVVSEKDGEEWTVKGSLNIRVSEELGNEDAVKEKNIEALSSGKSSNEALADVFLHLNIIPQQFGDAIFEEGFEDLLNEARTSVEGEDVGEAEVLL
;
A
#
# COMPACT_ATOMS: atom_id res chain seq x y z
N MET A 1 -7.90 -4.91 31.31
CA MET A 1 -6.84 -4.45 30.39
C MET A 1 -5.51 -4.57 31.12
N SER A 2 -4.54 -5.28 30.55
CA SER A 2 -3.19 -5.39 31.13
C SER A 2 -2.42 -4.07 30.99
N ASP A 3 -1.38 -3.88 31.79
CA ASP A 3 -0.53 -2.68 31.71
C ASP A 3 0.20 -2.58 30.35
N GLU A 4 0.47 -3.71 29.71
CA GLU A 4 1.02 -3.80 28.34
C GLU A 4 0.04 -3.26 27.29
N ALA A 5 -1.25 -3.60 27.40
CA ALA A 5 -2.28 -3.11 26.49
C ALA A 5 -2.41 -1.58 26.57
N LYS A 6 -2.36 -1.00 27.78
CA LYS A 6 -2.40 0.46 27.97
C LYS A 6 -1.15 1.17 27.44
N ALA A 7 0.02 0.55 27.58
CA ALA A 7 1.27 1.10 27.07
C ALA A 7 1.31 1.10 25.53
N LEU A 8 0.71 0.08 24.91
CA LEU A 8 0.54 0.00 23.46
C LEU A 8 -0.46 1.05 22.95
N ASP A 9 -1.60 1.19 23.62
CA ASP A 9 -2.64 2.17 23.29
C ASP A 9 -2.10 3.61 23.32
N LYS A 10 -1.34 3.95 24.36
CA LYS A 10 -0.69 5.27 24.45
C LYS A 10 0.35 5.52 23.34
N LYS A 11 1.06 4.48 22.87
CA LYS A 11 1.98 4.59 21.73
C LYS A 11 1.21 4.82 20.43
N MET A 12 0.09 4.12 20.25
CA MET A 12 -0.81 4.31 19.10
C MET A 12 -1.34 5.74 19.04
N ASP A 13 -1.77 6.31 20.16
CA ASP A 13 -2.30 7.68 20.23
C ASP A 13 -1.25 8.73 19.83
N VAL A 14 -0.02 8.61 20.36
CA VAL A 14 1.08 9.51 20.00
C VAL A 14 1.42 9.42 18.51
N LEU A 15 1.39 8.21 17.94
CA LEU A 15 1.63 8.03 16.51
C LEU A 15 0.49 8.59 15.66
N ARG A 16 -0.77 8.51 16.13
CA ARG A 16 -1.96 9.10 15.47
C ARG A 16 -1.88 10.61 15.42
N GLU A 17 -1.64 11.23 16.57
CA GLU A 17 -1.47 12.69 16.64
C GLU A 17 -0.30 13.16 15.77
N ALA A 18 0.78 12.38 15.70
CA ALA A 18 1.91 12.67 14.82
C ALA A 18 1.64 12.41 13.33
N ALA A 19 0.62 11.65 12.96
CA ALA A 19 0.21 11.43 11.56
C ALA A 19 -0.82 12.49 11.12
N ASP A 20 -1.79 12.81 11.97
CA ASP A 20 -2.81 13.85 11.71
C ASP A 20 -2.22 15.24 11.49
N ASN A 21 -1.03 15.49 12.04
CA ASN A 21 -0.31 16.76 11.89
C ASN A 21 0.71 16.77 10.73
N ARG A 22 0.80 15.72 9.92
CA ARG A 22 1.71 15.69 8.76
C ARG A 22 1.00 16.19 7.53
N GLU A 23 1.60 17.18 6.89
CA GLU A 23 1.18 17.65 5.57
C GLU A 23 2.30 17.30 4.57
N TYR A 24 2.10 16.23 3.81
CA TYR A 24 3.04 15.86 2.76
C TYR A 24 2.80 16.75 1.52
N VAL A 25 3.84 17.44 1.07
CA VAL A 25 3.82 18.29 -0.14
C VAL A 25 4.21 17.53 -1.40
N TYR A 26 4.75 16.32 -1.25
CA TYR A 26 4.97 15.37 -2.34
C TYR A 26 4.55 13.97 -1.87
N ARG A 27 3.82 13.27 -2.73
CA ARG A 27 3.37 11.89 -2.54
C ARG A 27 3.48 11.14 -3.88
N LYS A 28 3.96 9.91 -3.85
CA LYS A 28 3.92 9.00 -5.00
C LYS A 28 3.66 7.58 -4.52
N LEU A 29 2.69 6.94 -5.17
CA LEU A 29 2.33 5.55 -4.96
C LEU A 29 2.50 4.82 -6.28
N VAL A 30 3.21 3.69 -6.24
CA VAL A 30 3.35 2.80 -7.39
C VAL A 30 2.99 1.41 -6.93
N ILE A 31 1.90 0.88 -7.48
CA ILE A 31 1.49 -0.51 -7.29
C ILE A 31 1.84 -1.29 -8.54
N ASN A 32 2.53 -2.42 -8.35
CA ASN A 32 2.77 -3.39 -9.41
C ASN A 32 2.18 -4.71 -9.00
N VAL A 33 1.39 -5.32 -9.89
CA VAL A 33 0.83 -6.65 -9.67
C VAL A 33 1.16 -7.53 -10.86
N VAL A 34 1.70 -8.71 -10.58
CA VAL A 34 2.03 -9.73 -11.56
C VAL A 34 1.35 -11.02 -11.15
N SER A 35 0.50 -11.55 -12.02
CA SER A 35 -0.12 -12.86 -11.85
C SER A 35 0.44 -13.84 -12.88
N GLU A 36 0.73 -15.05 -12.44
CA GLU A 36 1.18 -16.16 -13.27
C GLU A 36 0.34 -17.40 -12.95
N LYS A 37 0.07 -18.22 -13.96
CA LYS A 37 -0.60 -19.51 -13.80
C LYS A 37 0.37 -20.64 -14.09
N ASP A 38 0.56 -21.53 -13.13
CA ASP A 38 1.31 -22.78 -13.30
C ASP A 38 0.39 -23.98 -13.05
N GLY A 39 0.09 -24.73 -14.10
CA GLY A 39 -0.89 -25.82 -14.05
C GLY A 39 -2.29 -25.36 -13.66
N GLU A 40 -2.77 -25.79 -12.49
CA GLU A 40 -4.08 -25.41 -11.93
C GLU A 40 -3.99 -24.31 -10.85
N GLU A 41 -2.79 -23.81 -10.55
CA GLU A 41 -2.57 -22.84 -9.49
C GLU A 41 -2.21 -21.46 -10.07
N TRP A 42 -2.80 -20.43 -9.48
CA TRP A 42 -2.43 -19.04 -9.73
C TRP A 42 -1.48 -18.56 -8.65
N THR A 43 -0.43 -17.86 -9.04
CA THR A 43 0.47 -17.14 -8.15
C THR A 43 0.41 -15.66 -8.47
N VAL A 44 0.16 -14.83 -7.47
CA VAL A 44 0.07 -13.38 -7.61
C VAL A 44 1.12 -12.74 -6.72
N LYS A 45 1.93 -11.86 -7.31
CA LYS A 45 2.93 -11.04 -6.64
C LYS A 45 2.51 -9.58 -6.74
N GLY A 46 2.43 -8.90 -5.61
CA GLY A 46 2.18 -7.46 -5.55
C GLY A 46 3.35 -6.74 -4.90
N SER A 47 3.66 -5.56 -5.39
CA SER A 47 4.52 -4.60 -4.71
C SER A 47 3.87 -3.22 -4.65
N LEU A 48 4.07 -2.53 -3.54
CA LEU A 48 3.68 -1.16 -3.32
C LEU A 48 4.92 -0.36 -2.92
N ASN A 49 5.28 0.62 -3.74
CA ASN A 49 6.29 1.62 -3.44
C ASN A 49 5.58 2.91 -3.00
N ILE A 50 5.91 3.40 -1.81
CA ILE A 50 5.37 4.64 -1.24
C ILE A 50 6.52 5.61 -1.09
N ARG A 51 6.38 6.82 -1.64
CA ARG A 51 7.33 7.92 -1.47
C ARG A 51 6.58 9.15 -0.99
N VAL A 52 7.07 9.76 0.10
CA VAL A 52 6.47 10.97 0.67
C VAL A 52 7.55 11.98 1.04
N SER A 53 7.24 13.27 0.93
CA SER A 53 8.09 14.36 1.44
C SER A 53 7.22 15.49 1.99
N GLU A 54 7.68 16.09 3.08
CA GLU A 54 7.13 17.32 3.69
C GLU A 54 7.81 18.57 3.08
N GLU A 55 8.85 18.39 2.26
CA GLU A 55 9.62 19.45 1.61
C GLU A 55 9.56 19.34 0.08
N LEU A 56 9.15 20.42 -0.59
CA LEU A 56 9.00 20.47 -2.04
C LEU A 56 10.38 20.63 -2.71
N GLY A 57 10.73 19.71 -3.61
CA GLY A 57 11.97 19.78 -4.38
C GLY A 57 13.25 19.38 -3.63
N ASN A 58 13.13 18.83 -2.41
CA ASN A 58 14.25 18.27 -1.66
C ASN A 58 14.21 16.72 -1.74
N GLU A 59 15.01 16.15 -2.65
CA GLU A 59 15.07 14.69 -2.83
C GLU A 59 15.63 13.96 -1.59
N ASP A 60 16.50 14.61 -0.80
CA ASP A 60 17.08 14.02 0.40
C ASP A 60 16.06 13.90 1.56
N ALA A 61 14.97 14.67 1.49
CA ALA A 61 13.86 14.60 2.45
C ALA A 61 12.83 13.51 2.12
N VAL A 62 12.95 12.86 0.95
CA VAL A 62 12.01 11.83 0.51
C VAL A 62 12.18 10.59 1.37
N LYS A 63 11.10 10.24 2.08
CA LYS A 63 10.96 8.97 2.79
C LYS A 63 10.38 7.95 1.80
N GLU A 64 10.97 6.76 1.73
CA GLU A 64 10.51 5.69 0.85
C GLU A 64 10.22 4.40 1.64
N LYS A 65 9.17 3.69 1.23
CA LYS A 65 8.84 2.36 1.73
C LYS A 65 8.41 1.45 0.60
N ASN A 66 9.00 0.26 0.58
CA ASN A 66 8.57 -0.86 -0.24
C ASN A 66 7.82 -1.88 0.62
N ILE A 67 6.66 -2.32 0.13
CA ILE A 67 5.82 -3.39 0.70
C ILE A 67 5.60 -4.41 -0.41
N GLU A 68 5.81 -5.68 -0.09
CA GLU A 68 5.64 -6.79 -1.04
C GLU A 68 4.66 -7.80 -0.45
N ALA A 69 3.85 -8.38 -1.31
CA ALA A 69 2.89 -9.41 -0.98
C ALA A 69 2.89 -10.52 -2.03
N LEU A 70 2.67 -11.75 -1.59
CA LEU A 70 2.58 -12.93 -2.44
C LEU A 70 1.41 -13.76 -1.95
N SER A 71 0.53 -14.15 -2.86
CA SER A 71 -0.52 -15.14 -2.58
C SER A 71 -0.60 -16.14 -3.73
N SER A 72 -0.96 -17.37 -3.42
CA SER A 72 -1.27 -18.40 -4.41
C SER A 72 -2.61 -19.05 -4.11
N GLY A 73 -3.31 -19.49 -5.16
CA GLY A 73 -4.64 -20.03 -5.01
C GLY A 73 -5.20 -20.65 -6.28
N LYS A 74 -6.33 -21.34 -6.15
CA LYS A 74 -7.04 -21.94 -7.29
C LYS A 74 -7.82 -20.92 -8.12
N SER A 75 -8.01 -19.71 -7.58
CA SER A 75 -8.70 -18.60 -8.19
C SER A 75 -7.76 -17.39 -8.25
N SER A 76 -7.57 -16.82 -9.44
CA SER A 76 -6.80 -15.58 -9.61
C SER A 76 -7.38 -14.45 -8.78
N ASN A 77 -8.70 -14.34 -8.71
CA ASN A 77 -9.40 -13.28 -7.97
C ASN A 77 -9.19 -13.41 -6.46
N GLU A 78 -9.12 -14.62 -5.92
CA GLU A 78 -8.85 -14.83 -4.50
C GLU A 78 -7.40 -14.47 -4.16
N ALA A 79 -6.44 -14.93 -4.99
CA ALA A 79 -5.02 -14.59 -4.80
C ALA A 79 -4.75 -13.09 -4.97
N LEU A 80 -5.45 -12.42 -5.91
CA LEU A 80 -5.40 -10.97 -6.08
C LEU A 80 -5.95 -10.22 -4.87
N ALA A 81 -7.13 -10.62 -4.38
CA ALA A 81 -7.73 -9.99 -3.21
C ALA A 81 -6.82 -10.09 -1.98
N ASP A 82 -6.21 -11.26 -1.76
CA ASP A 82 -5.24 -11.45 -0.69
C ASP A 82 -4.02 -10.54 -0.84
N VAL A 83 -3.44 -10.43 -2.03
CA VAL A 83 -2.31 -9.54 -2.29
C VAL A 83 -2.69 -8.09 -1.99
N PHE A 84 -3.82 -7.62 -2.49
CA PHE A 84 -4.30 -6.26 -2.25
C PHE A 84 -4.58 -5.97 -0.77
N LEU A 85 -5.13 -6.94 -0.03
CA LEU A 85 -5.31 -6.80 1.42
C LEU A 85 -3.99 -6.58 2.15
N HIS A 86 -2.93 -7.29 1.77
CA HIS A 86 -1.61 -7.14 2.38
C HIS A 86 -0.93 -5.82 1.97
N LEU A 87 -1.12 -5.36 0.73
CA LEU A 87 -0.61 -4.07 0.27
C LEU A 87 -1.31 -2.88 0.95
N ASN A 88 -2.54 -3.05 1.43
CA ASN A 88 -3.29 -2.03 2.18
C ASN A 88 -2.73 -1.73 3.58
N ILE A 89 -1.72 -2.46 4.05
CA ILE A 89 -1.11 -2.22 5.35
C ILE A 89 -0.05 -1.12 5.21
N ILE A 90 -0.49 0.13 5.02
CA ILE A 90 0.40 1.29 4.95
C ILE A 90 0.87 1.64 6.36
N PRO A 91 2.19 1.68 6.64
CA PRO A 91 2.68 2.11 7.93
C PRO A 91 2.28 3.57 8.17
N GLN A 92 1.77 3.85 9.36
CA GLN A 92 1.28 5.17 9.77
C GLN A 92 2.25 6.33 9.50
N GLN A 93 3.56 6.07 9.50
CA GLN A 93 4.57 7.07 9.19
C GLN A 93 4.64 7.49 7.70
N PHE A 94 3.85 6.84 6.84
CA PHE A 94 3.70 7.09 5.41
C PHE A 94 2.24 7.39 5.02
N GLY A 95 1.29 7.29 5.96
CA GLY A 95 -0.14 7.49 5.68
C GLY A 95 -0.71 8.73 6.39
N ASP A 96 -1.66 9.38 5.74
CA ASP A 96 -2.59 10.38 6.28
C ASP A 96 -4.04 9.97 5.91
N ALA A 97 -5.06 10.72 6.34
CA ALA A 97 -6.47 10.39 6.04
C ALA A 97 -6.81 10.49 4.54
N ILE A 98 -6.07 11.30 3.76
CA ILE A 98 -6.26 11.47 2.30
C ILE A 98 -5.64 10.29 1.54
N PHE A 99 -4.63 9.65 2.14
CA PHE A 99 -3.96 8.44 1.66
C PHE A 99 -4.88 7.23 1.58
N GLU A 100 -5.88 7.10 2.46
CA GLU A 100 -6.84 5.99 2.43
C GLU A 100 -7.81 6.09 1.23
N GLU A 101 -8.28 7.29 0.88
CA GLU A 101 -9.19 7.51 -0.25
C GLU A 101 -8.51 7.23 -1.60
N GLY A 102 -7.30 7.76 -1.83
CA GLY A 102 -6.56 7.52 -3.07
C GLY A 102 -6.06 6.07 -3.24
N PHE A 103 -5.90 5.34 -2.13
CA PHE A 103 -5.47 3.95 -2.17
C PHE A 103 -6.59 3.02 -2.67
N GLU A 104 -7.85 3.26 -2.29
CA GLU A 104 -8.97 2.46 -2.80
C GLU A 104 -9.15 2.62 -4.32
N ASP A 105 -8.99 3.82 -4.86
CA ASP A 105 -9.03 4.07 -6.31
C ASP A 105 -7.90 3.33 -7.02
N LEU A 106 -6.67 3.37 -6.48
CA LEU A 106 -5.52 2.63 -7.00
C LEU A 106 -5.74 1.11 -7.00
N LEU A 107 -6.33 0.56 -5.92
CA LEU A 107 -6.69 -0.86 -5.85
C LEU A 107 -7.69 -1.24 -6.94
N ASN A 108 -8.70 -0.39 -7.17
CA ASN A 108 -9.72 -0.62 -8.20
C ASN A 108 -9.14 -0.55 -9.61
N GLU A 109 -8.25 0.41 -9.89
CA GLU A 109 -7.54 0.53 -11.16
C GLU A 109 -6.62 -0.67 -11.41
N ALA A 110 -5.79 -1.03 -10.43
CA ALA A 110 -4.89 -2.18 -10.52
C ALA A 110 -5.67 -3.48 -10.74
N ARG A 111 -6.79 -3.67 -10.05
CA ARG A 111 -7.66 -4.84 -10.24
C ARG A 111 -8.24 -4.91 -11.66
N THR A 112 -8.63 -3.78 -12.25
CA THR A 112 -9.16 -3.72 -13.62
C THR A 112 -8.08 -4.07 -14.66
N SER A 113 -6.83 -3.66 -14.41
CA SER A 113 -5.70 -3.95 -15.30
C SER A 113 -5.32 -5.43 -15.34
N VAL A 114 -5.51 -6.17 -14.25
CA VAL A 114 -5.14 -7.60 -14.15
C VAL A 114 -6.20 -8.55 -14.76
N GLU A 115 -7.41 -8.06 -15.11
CA GLU A 115 -8.40 -8.87 -15.85
C GLU A 115 -8.02 -9.08 -17.34
N GLY A 116 -6.93 -8.49 -17.83
CA GLY A 116 -6.21 -8.89 -19.03
C GLY A 116 -4.88 -9.56 -18.67
N GLU A 117 -4.34 -10.45 -19.50
CA GLU A 117 -3.02 -11.10 -19.29
C GLU A 117 -1.84 -10.11 -19.40
N ASP A 118 -1.88 -8.98 -18.68
CA ASP A 118 -0.88 -7.91 -18.77
C ASP A 118 -0.52 -7.33 -17.39
N VAL A 119 0.74 -6.93 -17.30
CA VAL A 119 1.36 -6.29 -16.13
C VAL A 119 0.77 -4.89 -15.97
N GLY A 120 -0.04 -4.69 -14.92
CA GLY A 120 -0.60 -3.37 -14.60
C GLY A 120 0.39 -2.55 -13.77
N GLU A 121 0.89 -1.45 -14.35
CA GLU A 121 1.59 -0.37 -13.63
C GLU A 121 0.59 0.79 -13.47
N ALA A 122 0.23 1.11 -12.23
CA ALA A 122 -0.58 2.30 -11.92
C ALA A 122 0.32 3.35 -11.26
N GLU A 123 0.54 4.46 -11.96
CA GLU A 123 1.25 5.63 -11.46
C GLU A 123 0.25 6.77 -11.27
N VAL A 124 0.03 7.18 -10.03
CA VAL A 124 -0.78 8.38 -9.73
C VAL A 124 0.10 9.43 -9.07
N LEU A 125 0.19 10.57 -9.75
CA LEU A 125 0.69 11.83 -9.19
C LEU A 125 -0.53 12.54 -8.60
N LEU A 126 -0.65 12.56 -7.27
CA LEU A 126 -1.66 13.34 -6.56
C LEU A 126 -1.19 14.77 -6.35
#